data_AF-K0IBV1-F1
#
_entry.id   AF-K0IBV1-F1
#
_cell.length_a   1.000
_cell.length_b   1.000
_cell.length_c   1.000
_cell.angle_alpha   90.00
_cell.angle_beta   90.00
_cell.angle_gamma   90.00
#
_symmetry.space_group_name_H-M   'P 1'
#
loop_
_entity.id
_entity.type
_entity.pdbx_description
1 polymer ?
#
loop_
_entity_poly.entity_id
_entity_poly.type
_entity_poly.pdbx_seq_one_letter_code
_entity_poly.pdbx_strand_id
1 'polypeptide(L)'
;MTKDIKKKNRTRNDIIVEMLTSALEGTTKTRMMFYAYVSYTQLSKEYLPVLLKNELLAYDAERNRYFTTAKGCEYLRSYEK
;
A
#
# COMPACT_ATOMS: atom_id res chain seq x y z
N MET A 1 22.35 3.77 1.59
CA MET A 1 21.21 4.34 2.35
C MET A 1 20.24 3.25 2.75
N THR A 2 20.63 2.42 3.71
CA THR A 2 19.70 1.52 4.42
C THR A 2 19.03 2.33 5.51
N LYS A 3 17.79 2.78 5.29
CA LYS A 3 17.00 3.45 6.33
C LYS A 3 16.85 2.51 7.52
N ASP A 4 17.29 2.98 8.67
CA ASP A 4 17.34 2.30 9.96
C ASP A 4 16.06 1.54 10.32
N ILE A 5 16.25 0.28 10.68
CA ILE A 5 15.24 -0.58 11.30
C ILE A 5 15.07 -0.13 12.75
N LYS A 6 14.12 0.79 12.98
CA LYS A 6 13.44 0.92 14.29
C LYS A 6 12.10 1.64 14.19
N LYS A 7 11.18 1.16 13.34
CA LYS A 7 9.80 1.70 13.29
C LYS A 7 8.96 1.06 14.39
N LYS A 8 9.24 1.41 15.66
CA LYS A 8 8.52 0.86 16.84
C LYS A 8 7.07 1.36 16.95
N ASN A 9 6.71 2.42 16.20
CA ASN A 9 5.36 3.00 16.16
C ASN A 9 4.88 3.25 14.71
N ARG A 10 4.76 2.19 13.90
CA ARG A 10 4.17 2.33 12.56
C ARG A 10 2.65 2.52 12.68
N THR A 11 2.12 3.63 12.17
CA THR A 11 0.68 3.91 12.20
C THR A 11 -0.05 3.19 11.06
N ARG A 12 -1.39 3.16 11.10
CA ARG A 12 -2.20 2.68 9.97
C ARG A 12 -1.91 3.46 8.68
N ASN A 13 -1.69 4.78 8.80
CA ASN A 13 -1.40 5.65 7.66
C ASN A 13 -0.03 5.35 7.07
N ASP A 14 0.99 5.06 7.90
CA ASP A 14 2.30 4.62 7.42
C ASP A 14 2.19 3.35 6.54
N ILE A 15 1.40 2.37 7.00
CA ILE A 15 1.19 1.12 6.26
C ILE A 15 0.50 1.40 4.94
N ILE A 16 -0.54 2.24 4.94
CA ILE A 16 -1.26 2.64 3.73
C ILE A 16 -0.30 3.32 2.73
N VAL A 17 0.52 4.27 3.21
CA VAL A 17 1.51 4.97 2.38
C VAL A 17 2.50 3.99 1.77
N GLU A 18 3.05 3.07 2.55
CA GLU A 18 3.98 2.06 2.04
C GLU A 18 3.31 1.13 1.01
N MET A 19 2.07 0.71 1.23
CA MET A 19 1.30 -0.09 0.27
C MET A 19 1.05 0.65 -1.04
N LEU A 20 0.57 1.90 -0.98
CA LEU A 20 0.30 2.73 -2.17
C LEU A 20 1.60 3.05 -2.92
N THR A 21 2.69 3.37 -2.21
CA THR A 21 3.99 3.58 -2.84
C THR A 21 4.47 2.33 -3.58
N SER A 22 4.28 1.15 -2.99
CA SER A 22 4.67 -0.12 -3.63
C SER A 22 3.92 -0.41 -4.93
N ALA A 23 2.73 0.18 -5.12
CA ALA A 23 1.82 -0.06 -6.23
C ALA A 23 1.84 1.03 -7.32
N LEU A 24 2.70 2.06 -7.22
CA LEU A 24 2.79 3.13 -8.23
C LEU A 24 3.09 2.60 -9.63
N GLU A 25 3.94 1.58 -9.75
CA GLU A 25 4.30 0.92 -11.02
C GLU A 25 3.64 -0.45 -11.21
N GLY A 26 2.65 -0.76 -10.37
CA GLY A 26 2.01 -2.08 -10.34
C GLY A 26 2.74 -3.08 -9.45
N THR A 27 2.00 -3.74 -8.57
CA THR A 27 2.56 -4.71 -7.62
C THR A 27 1.68 -5.93 -7.43
N THR A 28 2.24 -7.01 -6.90
CA THR A 28 1.47 -8.19 -6.49
C THR A 28 1.13 -8.09 -5.01
N LYS A 29 0.10 -8.85 -4.58
CA LYS A 29 -0.30 -8.93 -3.17
C LYS A 29 0.89 -9.30 -2.27
N THR A 30 1.70 -10.27 -2.69
CA THR A 30 2.88 -10.72 -1.95
C THR A 30 3.96 -9.64 -1.87
N ARG A 31 4.25 -8.93 -2.97
CA ARG A 31 5.29 -7.88 -2.96
C ARG A 31 4.86 -6.68 -2.10
N MET A 32 3.59 -6.30 -2.16
CA MET A 32 2.99 -5.28 -1.31
C MET A 32 3.06 -5.65 0.17
N MET A 33 2.82 -6.93 0.51
CA MET A 33 2.95 -7.46 1.87
C MET A 33 4.36 -7.24 2.43
N PHE A 34 5.38 -7.65 1.67
CA PHE A 34 6.78 -7.50 2.07
C PHE A 34 7.19 -6.04 2.18
N TYR A 35 6.74 -5.20 1.25
CA TYR A 35 7.06 -3.77 1.26
C TYR A 35 6.46 -3.06 2.49
N ALA A 36 5.20 -3.38 2.81
CA ALA A 36 4.49 -2.77 3.93
C ALA A 36 4.65 -3.54 5.26
N TYR A 37 5.50 -4.58 5.33
CA TYR A 37 5.74 -5.42 6.50
C TYR A 37 4.47 -5.83 7.27
N VAL A 38 3.41 -6.19 6.56
CA VAL A 38 2.14 -6.68 7.13
C VAL A 38 2.01 -8.18 6.96
N SER A 39 1.25 -8.84 7.82
CA SER A 39 0.88 -10.25 7.60
C SER A 39 -0.12 -10.40 6.44
N TYR A 40 -0.21 -11.61 5.88
CA TYR A 40 -1.23 -11.93 4.88
C TYR A 40 -2.65 -11.62 5.39
N THR A 41 -2.94 -11.93 6.66
CA THR A 41 -4.24 -11.68 7.29
C THR A 41 -4.55 -10.20 7.35
N GLN A 42 -3.61 -9.37 7.84
CA GLN A 42 -3.80 -7.92 7.89
C GLN A 42 -3.99 -7.33 6.48
N LEU A 43 -3.13 -7.73 5.54
CA LEU A 43 -3.24 -7.27 4.16
C LEU A 43 -4.60 -7.60 3.56
N SER A 44 -5.03 -8.86 3.67
CA SER A 44 -6.24 -9.36 3.00
C SER A 44 -7.54 -8.95 3.68
N LYS A 45 -7.56 -8.82 5.01
CA LYS A 45 -8.80 -8.55 5.77
C LYS A 45 -8.97 -7.09 6.17
N GLU A 46 -7.88 -6.34 6.35
CA GLU A 46 -7.95 -4.98 6.91
C GLU A 46 -7.61 -3.92 5.88
N TYR A 47 -6.48 -4.06 5.18
CA TYR A 47 -5.97 -2.98 4.32
C TYR A 47 -6.51 -3.04 2.90
N LEU A 48 -6.33 -4.16 2.21
CA LEU A 48 -6.65 -4.28 0.80
C LEU A 48 -8.14 -4.01 0.49
N PRO A 49 -9.12 -4.54 1.25
CA PRO A 49 -10.53 -4.24 1.02
C PRO A 49 -10.84 -2.75 1.19
N VAL A 50 -10.23 -2.09 2.18
CA VAL A 50 -10.45 -0.66 2.44
C VAL A 50 -9.85 0.18 1.33
N LEU A 51 -8.64 -0.12 0.87
CA LEU A 51 -7.98 0.63 -0.20
C LEU A 51 -8.70 0.48 -1.54
N LEU A 52 -9.19 -0.72 -1.86
CA LEU A 52 -10.00 -0.96 -3.07
C LEU A 52 -11.36 -0.25 -2.96
N LYS A 53 -12.06 -0.40 -1.83
CA LYS A 53 -13.37 0.25 -1.60
C LYS A 53 -13.29 1.77 -1.66
N ASN A 54 -12.21 2.36 -1.17
CA ASN A 54 -12.00 3.81 -1.19
C ASN A 54 -11.35 4.29 -2.49
N GLU A 55 -11.13 3.40 -3.47
CA GLU A 55 -10.53 3.71 -4.77
C GLU A 55 -9.13 4.31 -4.65
N LEU A 56 -8.37 3.93 -3.61
CA LEU A 56 -6.96 4.29 -3.46
C LEU A 56 -6.05 3.30 -4.22
N LEU A 57 -6.51 2.06 -4.35
CA LEU A 57 -5.92 1.02 -5.20
C LEU A 57 -6.94 0.56 -6.23
N ALA A 58 -6.45 0.16 -7.40
CA ALA A 58 -7.18 -0.59 -8.41
C ALA A 58 -6.49 -1.94 -8.66
N TYR A 59 -7.27 -2.96 -9.00
CA TYR A 59 -6.76 -4.26 -9.40
C TYR A 59 -6.95 -4.45 -10.91
N ASP A 60 -5.86 -4.70 -11.62
CA ASP A 60 -5.82 -5.06 -13.02
C ASP A 60 -5.82 -6.59 -13.13
N ALA A 61 -6.94 -7.14 -13.60
CA ALA A 61 -7.12 -8.58 -13.74
C ALA A 61 -6.30 -9.19 -14.89
N GLU A 62 -6.04 -8.42 -15.96
CA GLU A 62 -5.24 -8.88 -17.10
C GLU A 62 -3.78 -9.04 -16.71
N ARG A 63 -3.26 -8.09 -15.93
CA ARG A 63 -1.87 -8.08 -15.46
C ARG A 63 -1.66 -8.78 -14.13
N ASN A 64 -2.74 -9.14 -13.43
CA ASN A 64 -2.75 -9.66 -12.07
C ASN A 64 -1.92 -8.78 -11.11
N ARG A 65 -2.17 -7.46 -11.17
CA ARG A 65 -1.41 -6.45 -10.44
C ARG A 65 -2.32 -5.38 -9.84
N TYR A 66 -1.88 -4.82 -8.72
CA TYR A 66 -2.49 -3.67 -8.06
C TYR A 66 -1.77 -2.40 -8.43
N PHE A 67 -2.53 -1.36 -8.74
CA PHE A 67 -2.03 -0.04 -9.11
C PHE A 67 -2.60 1.04 -8.20
N THR A 68 -1.76 1.99 -7.81
CA THR A 68 -2.22 3.19 -7.12
C THR A 68 -2.99 4.08 -8.07
N THR A 69 -4.20 4.47 -7.67
CA THR A 69 -5.08 5.33 -8.47
C THR A 69 -4.66 6.79 -8.37
N ALA A 70 -5.29 7.67 -9.16
CA ALA A 70 -5.12 9.12 -9.00
C ALA A 70 -5.43 9.59 -7.57
N LYS A 71 -6.52 9.08 -6.97
CA LYS A 71 -6.92 9.37 -5.58
C LYS A 71 -5.92 8.84 -4.56
N GLY A 72 -5.34 7.66 -4.81
CA GLY A 72 -4.23 7.13 -4.02
C GLY A 72 -2.98 8.02 -4.07
N CYS A 73 -2.65 8.55 -5.25
CA CYS A 73 -1.55 9.52 -5.41
C CYS A 73 -1.82 10.84 -4.68
N GLU A 74 -3.06 11.33 -4.67
CA GLU A 74 -3.45 12.51 -3.88
C GLU A 74 -3.28 12.25 -2.37
N TYR A 75 -3.71 11.08 -1.90
CA TYR A 75 -3.50 10.67 -0.51
C TYR A 75 -2.01 10.68 -0.14
N LEU A 76 -1.15 10.11 -0.99
CA LEU A 76 0.30 10.12 -0.78
C LEU A 76 0.86 11.54 -0.66
N ARG A 77 0.49 12.43 -1.59
CA ARG A 77 0.92 13.85 -1.55
C ARG A 77 0.45 14.58 -0.30
N SER A 78 -0.71 14.22 0.23
CA SER A 78 -1.25 14.83 1.46
C SER A 78 -0.52 14.38 2.73
N TYR A 79 0.12 13.21 2.69
CA TYR A 79 0.85 12.66 3.84
C TYR A 79 2.27 13.22 3.97
N GLU A 80 2.87 13.73 2.89
CA GLU A 80 4.20 14.37 2.90
C GLU A 80 4.19 15.84 3.35
N LYS A 81 3.00 16.43 3.60
CA LYS A 81 2.84 17.78 4.14
C LYS A 81 2.83 17.77 5.67
#